data_AF-A0A183E344-F1
#
_entry.id   AF-A0A183E344-F1
#
_cell.length_a   1.000
_cell.length_b   1.000
_cell.length_c   1.000
_cell.angle_alpha   90.00
_cell.angle_beta   90.00
_cell.angle_gamma   90.00
#
_symmetry.space_group_name_H-M   'P 1'
#
loop_
_entity.id
_entity.type
_entity.pdbx_description
1 polymer ?
#
loop_
_entity_poly.entity_id
_entity_poly.type
_entity_poly.pdbx_seq_one_letter_code
_entity_poly.pdbx_strand_id
1 'polypeptide(L)'
;IRFSRIHLNFKIEERQNRAEKEFVFCLSRDEDPLYVYMLALRRNDYELLKREQELDADFDAFPKRIIDFVTCLDSSCGSHLRTGSTDDSSVLKFELVGKMGFKWVTILSLPLQKVTDKALVSHLVERITKYQVRLRFCCIVTVAGAHLLLPRHDIP
;
A
#
# COMPACT_ATOMS: atom_id res chain seq x y z
N ILE A 1 3.07 29.38 5.23
CA ILE A 1 3.61 28.04 5.49
C ILE A 1 2.79 27.05 4.67
N ARG A 2 3.34 26.50 3.57
CA ARG A 2 2.61 25.51 2.75
C ARG A 2 2.79 24.15 3.42
N PHE A 3 1.73 23.63 4.03
CA PHE A 3 1.67 22.21 4.38
C PHE A 3 1.27 21.44 3.12
N SER A 4 2.26 20.93 2.40
CA SER A 4 2.01 19.95 1.35
C SER A 4 1.62 18.64 2.05
N ARG A 5 0.33 18.30 2.08
CA ARG A 5 -0.10 16.95 2.48
C ARG A 5 0.34 16.00 1.38
N ILE A 6 1.32 15.15 1.68
CA ILE A 6 1.75 14.08 0.77
C ILE A 6 0.79 12.91 0.99
N HIS A 7 0.08 12.50 -0.05
CA HIS A 7 -0.71 11.28 -0.02
C HIS A 7 0.19 10.10 -0.37
N LEU A 8 0.26 9.14 0.54
CA LEU A 8 0.98 7.89 0.35
C LEU A 8 -0.02 6.75 0.23
N ASN A 9 0.16 5.93 -0.79
CA ASN A 9 -0.57 4.70 -0.99
C ASN A 9 0.21 3.56 -0.35
N PHE A 10 -0.28 3.05 0.78
CA PHE A 10 0.25 1.85 1.42
C PHE A 10 -0.64 0.65 1.09
N LYS A 11 -0.04 -0.41 0.56
CA LYS A 11 -0.72 -1.63 0.14
C LYS A 11 -0.03 -2.84 0.74
N ILE A 12 -0.82 -3.80 1.22
CA ILE A 12 -0.36 -5.11 1.63
C ILE A 12 -0.98 -6.14 0.68
N GLU A 13 -0.16 -6.98 0.07
CA GLU A 13 -0.59 -8.09 -0.78
C GLU A 13 -0.15 -9.41 -0.16
N GLU A 14 -1.08 -10.35 -0.01
CA GLU A 14 -0.72 -11.74 0.23
C GLU A 14 -0.42 -12.42 -1.11
N ARG A 15 0.76 -13.05 -1.21
CA ARG A 15 1.14 -13.87 -2.35
C ARG A 15 1.43 -15.28 -1.85
N GLN A 16 0.75 -16.25 -2.46
CA GLN A 16 1.00 -17.65 -2.19
C GLN A 16 1.40 -18.33 -3.49
N ASN A 17 2.61 -18.89 -3.51
CA ASN A 17 3.03 -19.81 -4.56
C ASN A 17 3.02 -21.26 -4.01
N ARG A 18 3.36 -22.24 -4.84
CA ARG A 18 3.38 -23.66 -4.42
C ARG A 18 4.42 -23.97 -3.33
N ALA A 19 5.42 -23.10 -3.15
CA ALA A 19 6.56 -23.31 -2.26
C ALA A 19 6.45 -22.53 -0.95
N GLU A 20 5.90 -21.31 -0.96
CA GLU A 20 5.88 -20.44 0.22
C GLU A 20 4.81 -19.33 0.12
N LYS A 21 4.34 -18.89 1.28
CA LYS A 21 3.50 -17.70 1.46
C LYS A 21 4.38 -16.50 1.80
N GLU A 22 4.15 -15.38 1.15
CA GLU A 22 4.81 -14.10 1.44
C GLU A 22 3.80 -12.95 1.51
N PHE A 23 4.10 -11.96 2.34
CA PHE A 23 3.38 -10.69 2.35
C PHE A 23 4.24 -9.61 1.70
N VAL A 24 3.66 -8.91 0.73
CA VAL A 24 4.33 -7.82 0.01
C VAL A 24 3.74 -6.49 0.47
N PHE A 25 4.56 -5.71 1.17
CA PHE A 25 4.25 -4.35 1.60
C PHE A 25 4.76 -3.39 0.53
N CYS A 26 3.89 -2.52 0.03
CA CYS A 26 4.19 -1.59 -1.04
C CYS A 26 3.80 -0.18 -0.62
N LEU A 27 4.72 0.77 -0.76
CA LEU A 27 4.48 2.19 -0.59
C LEU A 27 4.65 2.89 -1.94
N SER A 28 3.67 3.69 -2.34
CA SER A 28 3.70 4.43 -3.60
C SER A 28 3.03 5.80 -3.51
N ARG A 29 3.19 6.63 -4.55
CA ARG A 29 2.52 7.93 -4.70
C ARG A 29 1.79 7.97 -6.04
N ASP A 30 0.65 8.64 -6.09
CA ASP A 30 -0.05 8.83 -7.36
C ASP A 30 0.53 9.99 -8.17
N GLU A 31 1.11 10.98 -7.48
CA GLU A 31 1.76 12.14 -8.09
C GLU A 31 3.17 11.81 -8.65
N ASP A 32 3.78 10.72 -8.18
CA ASP A 32 5.09 10.25 -8.63
C ASP A 32 5.07 8.72 -8.84
N PRO A 33 4.83 8.25 -10.09
CA PRO A 33 4.80 6.82 -10.42
C PRO A 33 6.13 6.09 -10.22
N LEU A 34 7.26 6.82 -10.12
CA LEU A 34 8.59 6.23 -9.89
C LEU A 34 8.86 6.05 -8.40
N TYR A 35 8.07 6.70 -7.54
CA TYR A 35 8.11 6.51 -6.10
C TYR A 35 7.42 5.20 -5.74
N VAL A 36 8.17 4.09 -5.82
CA VAL A 36 7.70 2.76 -5.42
C VAL A 36 8.75 2.09 -4.55
N TYR A 37 8.35 1.73 -3.34
CA TYR A 37 9.17 1.00 -2.37
C TYR A 37 8.43 -0.25 -1.93
N MET A 38 9.15 -1.36 -1.81
CA MET A 38 8.57 -2.67 -1.52
C MET A 38 9.39 -3.45 -0.49
N LEU A 39 8.69 -4.24 0.31
CA LEU A 39 9.26 -5.29 1.16
C LEU A 39 8.46 -6.56 0.92
N ALA A 40 9.11 -7.62 0.44
CA ALA A 40 8.54 -8.97 0.43
C ALA A 40 9.02 -9.69 1.69
N LEU A 41 8.07 -10.08 2.54
CA LEU A 41 8.35 -10.69 3.83
C LEU A 41 7.86 -12.14 3.82
N ARG A 42 8.80 -13.07 3.96
CA ARG A 42 8.53 -14.49 4.12
C ARG A 42 8.56 -14.86 5.58
N ARG A 43 8.14 -16.10 5.90
CA ARG A 43 8.07 -16.57 7.28
C ARG A 43 9.42 -16.51 7.98
N ASN A 44 10.49 -16.95 7.30
CA ASN A 44 11.84 -16.94 7.89
C ASN A 44 12.34 -15.53 8.19
N ASP A 45 12.12 -14.59 7.28
CA ASP A 45 12.50 -13.18 7.46
C ASP A 45 11.66 -12.51 8.57
N TYR A 46 10.38 -12.91 8.68
CA TYR A 46 9.51 -12.43 9.73
C TYR A 46 9.95 -12.88 11.13
N GLU A 47 10.43 -14.11 11.32
CA GLU A 47 10.90 -14.56 12.64
C GLU A 47 12.08 -13.72 13.15
N LEU A 48 12.95 -13.26 12.24
CA LEU A 48 14.01 -12.30 12.58
C LEU A 48 13.39 -10.95 13.00
N LEU A 49 12.52 -10.38 12.17
CA LEU A 49 11.84 -9.11 12.44
C LEU A 49 11.06 -9.13 13.76
N LYS A 50 10.33 -10.22 14.01
CA LYS A 50 9.54 -10.47 15.22
C LYS A 50 10.42 -10.41 16.46
N ARG A 51 11.59 -11.04 16.41
CA ARG A 51 12.55 -11.00 17.52
C ARG A 51 13.20 -9.63 17.69
N GLU A 52 13.63 -8.99 16.59
CA GLU A 52 14.33 -7.70 16.63
C GLU A 52 13.44 -6.55 17.13
N GLN A 53 12.13 -6.62 16.84
CA GLN A 53 11.16 -5.58 17.20
C GLN A 53 10.17 -6.04 18.27
N GLU A 54 10.45 -7.18 18.91
CA GLU A 54 9.67 -7.73 20.02
C GLU A 54 8.16 -7.84 19.71
N LEU A 55 7.83 -8.24 18.48
CA LEU A 55 6.44 -8.34 18.02
C LEU A 55 5.77 -9.57 18.64
N ASP A 56 4.53 -9.39 19.11
CA ASP A 56 3.73 -10.45 19.74
C ASP A 56 2.95 -11.29 18.71
N ALA A 57 2.64 -10.72 17.55
CA ALA A 57 1.85 -11.36 16.52
C ALA A 57 2.61 -12.47 15.79
N ASP A 58 1.88 -13.47 15.29
CA ASP A 58 2.41 -14.46 14.36
C ASP A 58 2.34 -13.95 12.91
N PHE A 59 3.11 -14.57 12.02
CA PHE A 59 3.24 -14.16 10.62
C PHE A 59 1.89 -13.94 9.93
N ASP A 60 0.94 -14.85 10.12
CA ASP A 60 -0.38 -14.79 9.50
C ASP A 60 -1.30 -13.71 10.10
N ALA A 61 -1.07 -13.32 11.36
CA ALA A 61 -1.83 -12.28 12.04
C ALA A 61 -1.21 -10.88 11.85
N PHE A 62 0.07 -10.82 11.49
CA PHE A 62 0.86 -9.60 11.42
C PHE A 62 0.27 -8.51 10.49
N PRO A 63 -0.14 -8.80 9.24
CA PRO A 63 -0.75 -7.79 8.37
C PRO A 63 -1.99 -7.14 8.98
N LYS A 64 -2.81 -7.93 9.68
CA LYS A 64 -4.02 -7.44 10.33
C LYS A 64 -3.68 -6.44 11.44
N ARG A 65 -2.64 -6.68 12.23
CA ARG A 65 -2.18 -5.72 13.26
C ARG A 65 -1.81 -4.37 12.69
N ILE A 66 -1.15 -4.35 11.52
CA ILE A 66 -0.80 -3.11 10.83
C ILE A 66 -2.07 -2.39 10.36
N ILE A 67 -3.01 -3.11 9.76
CA ILE A 67 -4.28 -2.53 9.31
C ILE A 67 -5.04 -1.95 10.50
N ASP A 68 -5.21 -2.72 11.57
CA ASP A 68 -5.88 -2.29 12.79
C ASP A 68 -5.24 -1.00 13.33
N PHE A 69 -3.91 -0.94 13.40
CA PHE A 69 -3.17 0.26 13.81
C PHE A 69 -3.48 1.46 12.90
N VAL A 70 -3.41 1.28 11.58
CA VAL A 70 -3.63 2.35 10.59
C VAL A 70 -5.08 2.84 10.61
N THR A 71 -6.06 1.94 10.76
CA THR A 71 -7.47 2.30 10.87
C THR A 71 -7.79 3.04 12.16
N CYS A 72 -7.02 2.83 13.23
CA CYS A 72 -7.14 3.55 14.50
C CYS A 72 -6.42 4.91 14.52
N LEU A 73 -5.80 5.35 13.41
CA LEU A 73 -5.07 6.62 13.34
C LEU A 73 -6.00 7.86 13.39
N ASP A 74 -7.32 7.70 13.40
CA ASP A 74 -8.26 8.82 13.40
C ASP A 74 -8.14 9.69 14.67
N SER A 75 -7.49 10.83 14.47
CA SER A 75 -7.47 12.13 15.17
C SER A 75 -7.35 12.26 16.70
N SER A 76 -7.61 11.23 17.52
CA SER A 76 -7.50 11.34 19.01
C SER A 76 -6.28 10.65 19.61
N CYS A 77 -5.65 9.73 18.89
CA CYS A 77 -4.63 8.81 19.43
C CYS A 77 -3.21 9.37 19.39
N GLY A 78 -2.98 10.44 18.61
CA GLY A 78 -1.67 11.03 18.34
C GLY A 78 -0.78 10.20 17.41
N SER A 79 -0.99 8.88 17.31
CA SER A 79 -0.20 8.00 16.44
C SER A 79 -0.07 8.53 15.01
N HIS A 80 1.09 8.31 14.38
CA HIS A 80 1.35 8.77 13.02
C HIS A 80 2.27 7.80 12.26
N LEU A 81 2.25 7.95 10.94
CA LEU A 81 3.16 7.26 10.03
C LEU A 81 4.38 8.15 9.80
N ARG A 82 5.57 7.56 9.90
CA ARG A 82 6.83 8.25 9.58
C ARG A 82 7.56 7.50 8.49
N THR A 83 8.03 8.23 7.49
CA THR A 83 8.94 7.71 6.47
C THR A 83 10.29 8.40 6.61
N GLY A 84 11.34 7.63 6.88
CA GLY A 84 12.71 8.12 6.89
C GLY A 84 13.47 7.59 5.67
N SER A 85 14.13 8.47 4.91
CA SER A 85 15.15 8.04 3.95
C SER A 85 16.45 7.81 4.71
N THR A 86 17.14 6.73 4.39
CA THR A 86 18.57 6.59 4.73
C THR A 86 19.37 7.44 3.73
N ASP A 87 20.60 7.83 4.04
CA ASP A 87 21.47 8.64 3.14
C ASP A 87 21.61 8.03 1.73
N ASP A 88 21.37 6.72 1.62
CA ASP A 88 21.19 6.01 0.37
C ASP A 88 19.69 5.92 0.02
N SER A 89 19.28 6.57 -1.07
CA SER A 89 17.87 6.65 -1.54
C SER A 89 17.20 5.31 -1.89
N SER A 90 17.96 4.22 -1.76
CA SER A 90 17.57 2.84 -2.02
C SER A 90 16.69 2.23 -0.92
N VAL A 91 16.79 2.71 0.32
CA VAL A 91 16.03 2.14 1.45
C VAL A 91 15.22 3.21 2.17
N LEU A 92 13.92 2.95 2.28
CA LEU A 92 12.96 3.77 3.01
C LEU A 92 12.47 3.01 4.24
N LYS A 93 12.61 3.62 5.42
CA LYS A 93 12.01 3.10 6.65
C LYS A 93 10.57 3.58 6.76
N PHE A 94 9.62 2.65 6.75
CA PHE A 94 8.21 2.91 7.05
C PHE A 94 7.94 2.57 8.52
N GLU A 95 7.54 3.56 9.31
CA GLU A 95 7.41 3.40 10.75
C GLU A 95 6.00 3.72 11.24
N LEU A 96 5.49 2.84 12.10
CA LEU A 96 4.29 3.06 12.90
C LEU A 96 4.72 3.66 14.23
N VAL A 97 4.33 4.91 14.50
CA VAL A 97 4.71 5.60 15.74
C VAL A 97 3.47 5.82 16.58
N GLY A 98 3.48 5.28 17.81
CA GLY A 98 2.41 5.46 18.79
C GLY A 98 2.77 6.48 19.87
N LYS A 99 1.75 7.10 20.46
CA LYS A 99 1.91 7.98 21.62
C LYS A 99 1.79 7.18 22.92
N MET A 100 2.83 7.21 23.75
CA MET A 100 2.87 6.60 25.08
C MET A 100 3.07 7.71 26.13
N GLY A 101 1.97 8.27 26.63
CA GLY A 101 2.00 9.41 27.55
C GLY A 101 2.63 10.65 26.93
N PHE A 102 3.82 11.03 27.40
CA PHE A 102 4.59 12.18 26.91
C PHE A 102 5.66 11.82 25.86
N LYS A 103 5.82 10.54 25.51
CA LYS A 103 6.80 10.08 24.52
C LYS A 103 6.14 9.46 23.30
N TRP A 104 6.89 9.50 22.20
CA TRP A 104 6.56 8.82 20.95
C TRP A 104 7.44 7.58 20.83
N VAL A 105 6.83 6.44 20.53
CA VAL A 105 7.53 5.15 20.44
C VAL A 105 7.26 4.54 19.08
N THR A 106 8.32 4.13 18.39
CA THR A 106 8.21 3.32 17.17
C THR A 106 7.73 1.92 17.56
N ILE A 107 6.54 1.56 17.11
CA ILE A 107 5.91 0.25 17.36
C ILE A 107 6.35 -0.76 16.31
N LEU A 108 6.54 -0.30 15.07
CA LEU A 108 6.99 -1.13 13.95
C LEU A 108 7.85 -0.28 13.02
N SER A 109 8.93 -0.86 12.50
CA SER A 109 9.80 -0.27 11.48
C SER A 109 10.03 -1.28 10.35
N LEU A 110 9.53 -0.98 9.16
CA LEU A 110 9.72 -1.81 7.97
C LEU A 110 10.77 -1.17 7.05
N PRO A 111 11.87 -1.87 6.70
CA PRO A 111 12.83 -1.40 5.71
C PRO A 111 12.33 -1.77 4.30
N LEU A 112 11.72 -0.82 3.60
CA LEU A 112 11.28 -1.02 2.22
C LEU A 112 12.40 -0.63 1.26
N GLN A 113 12.62 -1.48 0.25
CA GLN A 113 13.61 -1.27 -0.80
C GLN A 113 12.98 -0.55 -1.98
N LYS A 114 13.72 0.40 -2.58
CA LYS A 114 13.33 1.02 -3.83
C LYS A 114 13.24 -0.06 -4.89
N VAL A 115 12.15 -0.06 -5.64
CA VAL A 115 11.97 -1.02 -6.72
C VAL A 115 12.99 -0.74 -7.82
N THR A 116 13.70 -1.79 -8.28
CA THR A 116 14.67 -1.68 -9.38
C THR A 116 13.97 -1.45 -10.71
N ASP A 117 14.65 -0.87 -11.69
CA ASP A 117 14.05 -0.50 -13.00
C ASP A 117 13.25 -1.64 -13.64
N LYS A 118 13.77 -2.88 -13.61
CA LYS A 118 13.09 -4.05 -14.18
C LYS A 118 11.77 -4.37 -13.46
N ALA A 119 11.77 -4.33 -12.13
CA ALA A 119 10.57 -4.57 -11.34
C ALA A 119 9.60 -3.39 -11.41
N LEU A 120 10.12 -2.17 -11.55
CA LEU A 120 9.35 -0.94 -11.71
C LEU A 120 8.58 -0.94 -13.03
N VAL A 121 9.23 -1.31 -14.13
CA VAL A 121 8.57 -1.49 -15.44
C VAL A 121 7.42 -2.50 -15.32
N SER A 122 7.64 -3.64 -14.66
CA SER A 122 6.60 -4.66 -14.46
C SER A 122 5.42 -4.10 -13.65
N HIS A 123 5.71 -3.37 -12.56
CA HIS A 123 4.70 -2.72 -11.73
C HIS A 123 3.89 -1.67 -12.50
N LEU A 124 4.56 -0.83 -13.31
CA LEU A 124 3.91 0.19 -14.13
C LEU A 124 3.03 -0.45 -15.22
N VAL A 125 3.50 -1.51 -15.88
CA VAL A 125 2.71 -2.26 -16.88
C VAL A 125 1.44 -2.86 -16.23
N GLU A 126 1.57 -3.43 -15.03
CA GLU A 126 0.41 -3.98 -14.30
C GLU A 126 -0.60 -2.89 -13.93
N ARG A 127 -0.13 -1.74 -13.42
CA ARG A 127 -0.99 -0.58 -13.14
C ARG A 127 -1.71 -0.10 -14.39
N ILE A 128 -0.98 0.12 -15.49
CA ILE A 128 -1.54 0.58 -16.77
C ILE A 128 -2.61 -0.40 -17.26
N THR A 129 -2.33 -1.70 -17.24
CA THR A 129 -3.27 -2.74 -17.67
C THR A 129 -4.54 -2.70 -16.82
N LYS A 130 -4.41 -2.57 -15.50
CA LYS A 130 -5.55 -2.46 -14.59
C LYS A 130 -6.39 -1.21 -14.87
N TYR A 131 -5.77 -0.06 -15.15
CA TYR A 131 -6.49 1.17 -15.51
C TYR A 131 -7.16 1.07 -16.88
N GLN A 132 -6.51 0.48 -17.88
CA GLN A 132 -7.12 0.25 -19.20
C GLN A 132 -8.36 -0.63 -19.11
N VAL A 133 -8.31 -1.70 -18.29
CA VAL A 133 -9.48 -2.54 -18.03
C VAL A 133 -10.60 -1.72 -17.41
N ARG A 134 -10.33 -0.94 -16.34
CA ARG A 134 -11.34 -0.07 -15.71
C ARG A 134 -11.94 0.95 -16.70
N LEU A 135 -11.13 1.55 -17.56
CA LEU A 135 -11.60 2.49 -18.59
C LEU A 135 -12.49 1.80 -19.62
N ARG A 136 -12.13 0.59 -20.08
CA ARG A 136 -12.97 -0.20 -20.98
C ARG A 136 -14.32 -0.54 -20.34
N PHE A 137 -14.33 -0.95 -19.07
CA PHE A 137 -15.57 -1.17 -18.33
C PHE A 137 -16.42 0.10 -18.20
N CYS A 138 -15.80 1.26 -17.94
CA CYS A 138 -16.50 2.53 -17.89
C CYS A 138 -17.13 2.89 -19.25
N CYS A 139 -16.40 2.73 -20.35
CA CYS A 139 -16.94 2.95 -21.69
C CYS A 139 -18.11 2.00 -22.02
N ILE A 140 -18.02 0.72 -21.65
CA ILE A 140 -19.11 -0.25 -21.85
C ILE A 140 -20.35 0.15 -21.05
N VAL A 141 -20.21 0.58 -19.79
CA VAL A 141 -21.34 1.02 -18.96
C VAL A 141 -21.96 2.30 -19.52
N THR A 142 -21.17 3.24 -20.03
CA THR A 142 -21.70 4.45 -20.69
C THR A 142 -22.45 4.11 -21.98
N VAL A 143 -21.95 3.15 -22.79
CA VAL A 143 -22.63 2.71 -24.02
C VAL A 143 -23.90 1.91 -23.71
N ALA A 144 -23.89 1.04 -22.69
CA ALA A 144 -25.05 0.27 -22.26
C ALA A 144 -26.12 1.15 -21.57
N GLY A 145 -25.69 2.18 -20.83
CA GLY A 145 -26.58 3.20 -20.24
C GLY A 145 -27.17 4.15 -21.28
N ALA A 146 -26.45 4.44 -22.37
CA ALA A 146 -26.97 5.22 -23.50
C ALA A 146 -27.99 4.45 -24.35
N HIS A 147 -27.95 3.11 -24.34
CA HIS A 147 -28.90 2.29 -25.11
C HIS A 147 -30.27 2.10 -24.42
N LEU A 148 -30.41 2.48 -23.15
CA LEU A 148 -31.65 2.40 -22.36
C LEU A 148 -32.44 3.73 -22.31
N LEU A 149 -32.00 4.77 -23.02
CA LEU A 149 -32.66 6.09 -23.07
C LEU A 149 -33.00 6.53 -24.51
N LEU A 150 -33.42 5.59 -25.37
CA LEU A 150 -34.13 5.95 -26.59
C LEU A 150 -35.64 5.83 -26.35
N PRO A 151 -36.41 6.93 -26.31
CA PRO A 151 -37.86 6.84 -26.27
C PRO A 151 -38.34 6.15 -27.56
N ARG A 152 -39.13 5.07 -27.40
CA ARG A 152 -39.96 4.55 -28.47
C ARG A 152 -40.95 5.66 -28.84
N HIS A 153 -40.67 6.38 -29.92
CA HIS A 153 -41.68 7.16 -30.59
C HIS A 153 -42.56 6.20 -31.37
N ASP A 154 -43.77 5.97 -30.85
CA ASP A 154 -44.89 5.42 -31.61
C ASP A 154 -45.11 6.30 -32.85
N ILE A 155 -45.04 5.67 -34.02
CA ILE A 155 -45.44 6.27 -35.29
C ILE A 155 -46.90 5.85 -35.50
N PRO A 156 -47.83 6.78 -35.70
CA PRO A 156 -49.25 6.49 -35.95
C PRO A 156 -49.49 5.81 -37.31
#